data_AF-A0A0F8XTG7-F1
#
_entry.id   AF-A0A0F8XTG7-F1
#
_cell.length_a   1.000
_cell.length_b   1.000
_cell.length_c   1.000
_cell.angle_alpha   90.00
_cell.angle_beta   90.00
_cell.angle_gamma   90.00
#
_symmetry.space_group_name_H-M   'P 1'
#
loop_
_entity.id
_entity.type
_entity.pdbx_description
1 polymer ?
#
loop_
_entity_poly.entity_id
_entity_poly.type
_entity_poly.pdbx_seq_one_letter_code
_entity_poly.pdbx_strand_id
1 'polypeptide(L)'
;MRMIAGRRVLTQIELIVVIVILVAGMTVLIPYIQQAREAGRRAACLNNMKQLGLAMQDMHTALKRFPPSCHVKRDAEGGIVSMDGWSWCVDLLPYMERKQLWSALDINGGVPLKPNADGTTSHADALAMVIPELHCPSFQGTTPI
;
A
#
# COMPACT_ATOMS: atom_id res chain seq x y z
N MET A 1 64.51 -6.89 20.54
CA MET A 1 63.11 -7.09 20.95
C MET A 1 62.19 -6.89 19.75
N ARG A 2 61.70 -7.97 19.13
CA ARG A 2 60.45 -7.97 18.34
C ARG A 2 59.85 -9.38 18.41
N MET A 3 58.80 -9.51 19.22
CA MET A 3 58.02 -10.74 19.39
C MET A 3 57.28 -11.05 18.08
N ILE A 4 57.57 -12.21 17.47
CA ILE A 4 56.76 -12.75 16.38
C ILE A 4 55.57 -13.46 17.05
N ALA A 5 54.39 -12.85 16.98
CA ALA A 5 53.15 -13.46 17.45
C ALA A 5 52.87 -14.75 16.66
N GLY A 6 52.67 -15.86 17.37
CA GLY A 6 52.50 -17.20 16.79
C GLY A 6 51.30 -17.28 15.86
N ARG A 7 51.57 -17.49 14.56
CA ARG A 7 50.56 -17.73 13.53
C ARG A 7 50.07 -19.18 13.68
N ARG A 8 48.88 -19.39 14.24
CA ARG A 8 48.23 -20.71 14.23
C ARG A 8 47.80 -21.02 12.79
N VAL A 9 48.42 -22.02 12.17
CA VAL A 9 47.95 -22.58 10.90
C VAL A 9 46.85 -23.58 11.27
N LEU A 10 45.59 -23.20 11.01
CA LEU A 10 44.44 -24.09 11.20
C LEU A 10 44.59 -25.33 10.31
N THR A 11 44.26 -26.49 10.85
CA THR A 11 44.27 -27.73 10.08
C THR A 11 43.15 -27.71 9.03
N GLN A 12 43.35 -28.34 7.87
CA GLN A 12 42.31 -28.40 6.82
C GLN A 12 40.99 -28.98 7.35
N ILE A 13 41.09 -29.90 8.31
CA ILE A 13 39.96 -30.57 8.94
C ILE A 13 39.16 -29.59 9.81
N GLU A 14 39.81 -28.77 10.62
CA GLU A 14 39.11 -27.75 11.44
C GLU A 14 38.30 -26.78 10.58
N LEU A 15 38.88 -26.32 9.45
CA LEU A 15 38.17 -25.41 8.55
C LEU A 15 36.94 -26.07 7.92
N ILE A 16 37.05 -27.34 7.51
CA ILE A 16 35.95 -28.09 6.91
C ILE A 16 34.82 -28.30 7.91
N VAL A 17 35.12 -28.68 9.15
CA VAL A 17 34.11 -28.88 10.20
C VAL A 17 33.31 -27.61 10.44
N VAL A 18 33.98 -26.45 10.49
CA VAL A 18 33.31 -25.16 10.68
C VAL A 18 32.35 -24.86 9.52
N ILE A 19 32.80 -25.06 8.28
CA ILE A 19 31.94 -24.82 7.10
C ILE A 19 30.75 -25.78 7.09
N VAL A 20 30.94 -27.06 7.44
CA VAL A 20 29.87 -28.05 7.52
C VAL A 20 28.81 -27.63 8.54
N ILE A 21 29.21 -27.15 9.72
CA ILE A 21 28.29 -26.67 10.74
C ILE A 21 27.55 -25.40 10.27
N LEU A 22 28.23 -24.46 9.61
CA LEU A 22 27.59 -23.25 9.07
C LEU A 22 26.54 -23.58 7.99
N VAL A 23 26.85 -24.47 7.07
CA VAL A 23 25.91 -24.90 6.01
C VAL A 23 24.72 -25.64 6.61
N ALA A 24 24.96 -26.55 7.55
CA ALA A 24 23.88 -27.25 8.27
C ALA A 24 22.97 -26.30 9.06
N GLY A 25 23.53 -25.24 9.66
CA GLY A 25 22.73 -24.21 10.31
C GLY A 25 21.86 -23.42 9.34
N MET A 26 22.40 -23.05 8.17
CA MET A 26 21.65 -22.27 7.16
C MET A 26 20.53 -23.06 6.50
N THR A 27 20.72 -24.35 6.23
CA THR A 27 19.72 -25.19 5.53
C THR A 27 18.42 -25.34 6.32
N VAL A 28 18.49 -25.37 7.65
CA VAL A 28 17.30 -25.45 8.53
C VAL A 28 16.50 -24.14 8.55
N LEU A 29 17.15 -23.00 8.27
CA LEU A 29 16.51 -21.67 8.35
C LEU A 29 15.72 -21.31 7.08
N ILE A 30 16.12 -21.78 5.90
CA ILE A 30 15.47 -21.50 4.61
C ILE A 30 13.98 -21.93 4.54
N PRO A 31 13.54 -23.10 5.04
CA PRO A 31 12.11 -23.43 5.02
C PRO A 31 11.29 -22.54 5.96
N TYR A 32 11.90 -22.05 7.06
CA TYR A 32 11.21 -21.29 8.09
C TYR A 32 10.94 -19.83 7.68
N ILE A 33 11.82 -19.23 6.87
CA ILE A 33 11.64 -17.83 6.40
C ILE A 33 10.37 -17.62 5.55
N GLN A 34 9.79 -18.67 4.97
CA GLN A 34 8.58 -18.55 4.16
C GLN A 34 7.34 -18.28 5.04
N GLN A 35 7.25 -18.93 6.19
CA GLN A 35 6.19 -18.66 7.16
C GLN A 35 6.32 -17.24 7.73
N ALA A 36 7.55 -16.81 8.02
CA ALA A 36 7.84 -15.45 8.48
C ALA A 36 7.50 -14.39 7.42
N ARG A 37 7.79 -14.65 6.13
CA ARG A 37 7.43 -13.74 5.03
C ARG A 37 5.92 -13.59 4.90
N GLU A 38 5.18 -14.69 4.96
CA GLU A 38 3.72 -14.64 4.87
C GLU A 38 3.08 -13.96 6.09
N ALA A 39 3.60 -14.23 7.30
CA ALA A 39 3.20 -13.51 8.50
C ALA A 39 3.50 -11.99 8.38
N GLY A 40 4.65 -11.62 7.82
CA GLY A 40 5.01 -10.22 7.55
C GLY A 40 4.07 -9.54 6.56
N ARG A 41 3.71 -10.22 5.45
CA ARG A 41 2.72 -9.72 4.48
C ARG A 41 1.35 -9.49 5.12
N ARG A 42 0.91 -10.43 5.97
CA ARG A 42 -0.34 -10.30 6.73
C ARG A 42 -0.29 -9.15 7.74
N ALA A 43 0.80 -9.01 8.49
CA ALA A 43 0.99 -7.92 9.44
C ALA A 43 0.96 -6.54 8.76
N ALA A 44 1.61 -6.42 7.60
CA ALA A 44 1.55 -5.19 6.80
C ALA A 44 0.13 -4.89 6.33
N CYS A 45 -0.59 -5.88 5.79
CA CYS A 45 -1.99 -5.74 5.36
C CYS A 45 -2.91 -5.30 6.53
N LEU A 46 -2.74 -5.91 7.71
CA LEU A 46 -3.49 -5.52 8.91
C LEU A 46 -3.20 -4.07 9.33
N ASN A 47 -1.96 -3.61 9.19
CA ASN A 47 -1.61 -2.22 9.50
C ASN A 47 -2.22 -1.24 8.48
N ASN A 48 -2.21 -1.57 7.19
CA ASN A 48 -2.89 -0.79 6.15
C ASN A 48 -4.39 -0.64 6.47
N MET A 49 -5.07 -1.74 6.82
CA MET A 49 -6.49 -1.70 7.22
C MET A 49 -6.74 -0.89 8.48
N LYS A 50 -5.82 -0.92 9.46
CA LYS A 50 -5.90 -0.07 10.65
C LYS A 50 -5.79 1.41 10.29
N GLN A 51 -4.88 1.78 9.39
CA GLN A 51 -4.74 3.16 8.90
C GLN A 51 -6.02 3.63 8.19
N LEU A 52 -6.66 2.77 7.39
CA LEU A 52 -7.95 3.06 6.77
C LEU A 52 -9.05 3.27 7.81
N GLY A 53 -9.12 2.40 8.83
CA GLY A 53 -10.09 2.54 9.91
C GLY A 53 -9.93 3.85 10.69
N LEU A 54 -8.69 4.24 10.98
CA LEU A 54 -8.38 5.52 11.62
C LEU A 54 -8.82 6.70 10.75
N ALA A 55 -8.47 6.69 9.45
CA ALA A 55 -8.89 7.74 8.52
C ALA A 55 -10.43 7.88 8.46
N MET A 56 -11.17 6.77 8.49
CA MET A 56 -12.64 6.80 8.49
C MET A 56 -13.20 7.39 9.79
N GLN A 57 -12.58 7.09 10.94
CA GLN A 57 -12.98 7.65 12.23
C GLN A 57 -12.66 9.15 12.32
N ASP A 58 -11.53 9.58 11.79
CA ASP A 58 -11.15 10.99 11.71
C ASP A 58 -12.14 11.78 10.84
N MET A 59 -12.50 11.21 9.69
CA MET A 59 -13.53 11.78 8.83
C MET A 59 -14.89 11.87 9.52
N HIS A 60 -15.31 10.81 10.22
CA HIS A 60 -16.55 10.82 10.99
C HIS A 60 -16.51 11.86 12.11
N THR A 61 -15.35 12.06 12.75
CA THR A 61 -15.19 13.08 13.79
C THR A 61 -15.35 14.49 13.23
N ALA A 62 -14.78 14.76 12.05
CA ALA A 62 -14.83 16.07 11.38
C ALA A 62 -16.17 16.38 10.69
N LEU A 63 -16.73 15.41 9.94
CA LEU A 63 -17.89 15.61 9.07
C LEU A 63 -19.19 15.00 9.63
N LYS A 64 -19.13 14.27 10.76
CA LYS A 64 -20.27 13.57 11.39
C LYS A 64 -21.00 12.60 10.45
N ARG A 65 -20.30 12.07 9.44
CA ARG A 65 -20.83 11.10 8.48
C ARG A 65 -19.73 10.14 8.03
N PHE A 66 -20.14 8.94 7.62
CA PHE A 66 -19.29 7.98 6.91
C PHE A 66 -19.31 8.25 5.40
N PRO A 67 -18.32 7.76 4.64
CA PRO A 67 -18.25 8.10 3.23
C PRO A 67 -19.37 7.37 2.46
N PRO A 68 -20.01 8.04 1.50
CA PRO A 68 -20.99 7.39 0.62
C PRO A 68 -20.27 6.37 -0.28
N SER A 69 -20.94 5.28 -0.66
CA SER A 69 -20.32 4.26 -1.53
C SER A 69 -19.85 4.83 -2.87
N CYS A 70 -20.65 5.73 -3.44
CA CYS A 70 -20.33 6.55 -4.60
C CYS A 70 -21.09 7.88 -4.51
N HIS A 71 -20.53 8.92 -5.12
CA HIS A 71 -21.28 10.14 -5.39
C HIS A 71 -22.25 9.90 -6.54
N VAL A 72 -23.43 10.49 -6.46
CA VAL A 72 -24.45 10.40 -7.53
C VAL A 72 -24.77 11.79 -8.03
N LYS A 73 -24.89 11.94 -9.35
CA LYS A 73 -25.38 13.19 -9.94
C LYS A 73 -26.90 13.20 -9.82
N ARG A 74 -27.44 14.28 -9.27
CA ARG A 74 -28.89 14.49 -9.16
C ARG A 74 -29.37 15.61 -10.09
N ASP A 75 -30.59 15.48 -10.60
CA ASP A 75 -31.28 16.55 -11.32
C ASP A 75 -31.82 17.60 -10.32
N ALA A 76 -32.45 18.66 -10.84
CA ALA A 76 -33.01 19.73 -10.02
C ALA A 76 -34.20 19.24 -9.16
N GLU A 77 -34.83 18.14 -9.58
CA GLU A 77 -35.97 17.49 -8.96
C GLU A 77 -35.57 16.42 -7.93
N GLY A 78 -34.28 16.13 -7.79
CA GLY A 78 -33.70 15.18 -6.82
C GLY A 78 -33.58 13.73 -7.32
N GLY A 79 -33.96 13.43 -8.56
CA GLY A 79 -33.75 12.16 -9.25
C GLY A 79 -32.28 11.86 -9.52
N ILE A 80 -31.91 10.57 -9.54
CA ILE A 80 -30.53 10.13 -9.84
C ILE A 80 -30.36 10.10 -11.36
N VAL A 81 -29.44 10.89 -11.88
CA VAL A 81 -29.16 11.02 -13.33
C VAL A 81 -27.96 10.17 -13.74
N SER A 82 -26.97 10.02 -12.86
CA SER A 82 -25.83 9.12 -13.07
C SER A 82 -25.21 8.66 -11.76
N MET A 83 -24.64 7.46 -11.76
CA MET A 83 -23.88 6.87 -10.64
C MET A 83 -22.36 6.93 -10.87
N ASP A 84 -21.92 7.70 -11.86
CA ASP A 84 -20.52 7.81 -12.27
C ASP A 84 -19.76 8.84 -11.41
N GLY A 85 -20.12 9.00 -10.13
CA GLY A 85 -19.44 9.92 -9.24
C GLY A 85 -18.22 9.30 -8.57
N TRP A 86 -17.50 10.11 -7.81
CA TRP A 86 -16.32 9.68 -7.07
C TRP A 86 -16.63 8.54 -6.08
N SER A 87 -15.67 7.63 -5.91
CA SER A 87 -15.74 6.55 -4.92
C SER A 87 -15.50 7.09 -3.51
N TRP A 88 -15.99 6.35 -2.50
CA TRP A 88 -15.71 6.59 -1.08
C TRP A 88 -14.21 6.75 -0.78
N CYS A 89 -13.34 6.06 -1.55
CA CYS A 89 -11.89 6.14 -1.39
C CYS A 89 -11.37 7.57 -1.57
N VAL A 90 -11.97 8.33 -2.49
CA VAL A 90 -11.51 9.69 -2.82
C VAL A 90 -11.82 10.66 -1.69
N ASP A 91 -12.99 10.53 -1.04
CA ASP A 91 -13.34 11.33 0.14
C ASP A 91 -12.41 11.06 1.33
N LEU A 92 -11.80 9.87 1.38
CA LEU A 92 -10.90 9.45 2.46
C LEU A 92 -9.46 9.91 2.26
N LEU A 93 -9.03 10.23 1.03
CA LEU A 93 -7.68 10.68 0.71
C LEU A 93 -7.11 11.79 1.62
N PRO A 94 -7.84 12.88 1.96
CA PRO A 94 -7.30 13.91 2.83
C PRO A 94 -7.02 13.42 4.26
N TYR A 95 -7.68 12.35 4.71
CA TYR A 95 -7.48 11.72 6.02
C TYR A 95 -6.43 10.61 6.00
N MET A 96 -5.95 10.20 4.81
CA MET A 96 -4.85 9.25 4.61
C MET A 96 -3.52 9.95 4.28
N GLU A 97 -3.36 11.21 4.67
CA GLU A 97 -2.21 12.07 4.32
C GLU A 97 -1.99 12.26 2.80
N ARG A 98 -3.01 11.96 1.96
CA ARG A 98 -2.96 12.08 0.49
C ARG A 98 -3.70 13.32 -0.02
N LYS A 99 -3.60 14.44 0.70
CA LYS A 99 -4.29 15.70 0.37
C LYS A 99 -3.87 16.28 -1.00
N GLN A 100 -2.63 16.09 -1.41
CA GLN A 100 -2.14 16.54 -2.72
C GLN A 100 -2.87 15.82 -3.87
N LEU A 101 -3.03 14.50 -3.75
CA LEU A 101 -3.78 13.70 -4.72
C LEU A 101 -5.25 14.10 -4.76
N TRP A 102 -5.86 14.30 -3.59
CA TRP A 102 -7.24 14.80 -3.49
C TRP A 102 -7.44 16.14 -4.21
N SER A 103 -6.47 17.05 -4.08
CA SER A 103 -6.52 18.37 -4.73
C SER A 103 -6.35 18.27 -6.25
N ALA A 104 -5.58 17.29 -6.74
CA ALA A 104 -5.38 17.04 -8.17
C ALA A 104 -6.61 16.40 -8.86
N LEU A 105 -7.47 15.74 -8.09
CA LEU A 105 -8.70 15.11 -8.59
C LEU A 105 -9.86 16.12 -8.76
N ASP A 106 -9.73 17.37 -8.28
CA ASP A 106 -10.76 18.42 -8.31
C ASP A 106 -12.21 17.90 -8.23
N ILE A 107 -12.54 17.31 -7.07
CA ILE A 107 -13.79 16.58 -6.87
C ILE A 107 -15.07 17.42 -7.07
N ASN A 108 -14.93 18.75 -7.18
CA ASN A 108 -16.02 19.69 -7.41
C ASN A 108 -16.70 19.48 -8.79
N GLY A 109 -16.03 18.82 -9.74
CA GLY A 109 -16.54 18.50 -11.07
C GLY A 109 -17.59 17.38 -11.13
N GLY A 110 -17.85 16.68 -10.01
CA GLY A 110 -18.95 15.73 -9.83
C GLY A 110 -18.79 14.34 -10.46
N VAL A 111 -17.87 14.15 -11.41
CA VAL A 111 -17.59 12.84 -12.03
C VAL A 111 -16.07 12.61 -12.23
N PRO A 112 -15.54 11.39 -12.02
CA PRO A 112 -14.11 11.09 -12.15
C PRO A 112 -13.57 11.21 -13.58
N LEU A 113 -14.38 10.78 -14.55
CA LEU A 113 -14.03 10.77 -15.97
C LEU A 113 -14.99 11.66 -16.73
N LYS A 114 -14.53 12.85 -17.10
CA LYS A 114 -15.22 13.72 -18.04
C LYS A 114 -14.35 13.86 -19.30
N PRO A 115 -14.91 13.70 -20.50
CA PRO A 115 -14.23 14.09 -21.72
C PRO A 115 -14.03 15.62 -21.69
N ASN A 116 -12.78 16.06 -21.75
CA ASN A 116 -12.41 17.44 -21.95
C ASN A 116 -12.65 17.84 -23.42
N ALA A 117 -12.76 19.15 -23.69
CA ALA A 117 -13.02 19.68 -25.03
C ALA A 117 -11.91 19.37 -26.05
N ASP A 118 -10.70 19.04 -25.57
CA ASP A 118 -9.53 18.63 -26.34
C ASP A 118 -9.48 17.11 -26.61
N GLY A 119 -10.50 16.35 -26.19
CA GLY A 119 -10.57 14.89 -26.33
C GLY A 119 -9.77 14.10 -25.29
N THR A 120 -9.14 14.76 -24.30
CA THR A 120 -8.52 14.10 -23.15
C THR A 120 -9.56 13.75 -22.09
N THR A 121 -9.25 12.84 -21.17
CA THR A 121 -10.09 12.59 -19.99
C THR A 121 -9.55 13.36 -18.79
N SER A 122 -10.44 14.02 -18.05
CA SER A 122 -10.09 14.69 -16.79
C SER A 122 -9.44 13.71 -15.81
N HIS A 123 -8.41 14.19 -15.09
CA HIS A 123 -7.76 13.49 -13.97
C HIS A 123 -7.11 12.12 -14.30
N ALA A 124 -6.87 11.80 -15.57
CA ALA A 124 -6.31 10.52 -16.00
C ALA A 124 -5.01 10.14 -15.26
N ASP A 125 -4.10 11.10 -15.09
CA ASP A 125 -2.82 10.89 -14.40
C ASP A 125 -2.99 10.63 -12.90
N ALA A 126 -3.93 11.33 -12.26
CA ALA A 126 -4.21 11.18 -10.84
C ALA A 126 -4.95 9.86 -10.54
N LEU A 127 -5.82 9.42 -11.45
CA LEU A 127 -6.50 8.13 -11.38
C LEU A 127 -5.54 6.95 -11.62
N ALA A 128 -4.48 7.14 -12.42
CA ALA A 128 -3.47 6.09 -12.63
C ALA A 128 -2.58 5.84 -11.41
N MET A 129 -2.62 6.71 -10.39
CA MET A 129 -1.75 6.60 -9.22
C MET A 129 -2.21 5.50 -8.26
N VAL A 130 -1.37 4.47 -8.09
CA VAL A 130 -1.64 3.38 -7.15
C VAL A 130 -1.39 3.84 -5.72
N ILE A 131 -2.38 3.62 -4.86
CA ILE A 131 -2.31 3.91 -3.42
C ILE A 131 -1.95 2.61 -2.69
N PRO A 132 -0.69 2.41 -2.27
CA PRO A 132 -0.24 1.16 -1.66
C PRO A 132 -0.96 0.81 -0.35
N GLU A 133 -1.51 1.79 0.38
CA GLU A 133 -2.26 1.55 1.62
C GLU A 133 -3.64 0.93 1.36
N LEU A 134 -4.19 1.07 0.16
CA LEU A 134 -5.44 0.43 -0.25
C LEU A 134 -5.22 -1.00 -0.77
N HIS A 135 -3.97 -1.41 -0.94
CA HIS A 135 -3.61 -2.76 -1.38
C HIS A 135 -2.84 -3.50 -0.28
N CYS A 136 -3.11 -4.80 -0.19
CA CYS A 136 -2.28 -5.67 0.62
C CYS A 136 -1.10 -6.18 -0.22
N PRO A 137 0.08 -6.47 0.37
CA PRO A 137 1.25 -6.96 -0.37
C PRO A 137 1.05 -8.28 -1.13
N SER A 138 -0.06 -8.98 -0.87
CA SER A 138 -0.51 -10.19 -1.57
C SER A 138 -1.39 -9.89 -2.79
N PHE A 139 -1.79 -8.64 -3.00
CA PHE A 139 -2.62 -8.22 -4.12
C PHE A 139 -1.80 -8.31 -5.42
N GLN A 140 -2.34 -9.02 -6.42
CA GLN A 140 -1.67 -9.28 -7.70
C GLN A 140 -2.21 -8.39 -8.84
N GLY A 141 -3.14 -7.48 -8.56
CA GLY A 141 -3.66 -6.55 -9.56
C GLY A 141 -2.76 -5.33 -9.73
N THR A 142 -2.54 -4.91 -10.97
CA THR A 142 -1.90 -3.63 -11.33
C THR A 142 -2.91 -2.54 -11.70
N THR A 143 -4.20 -2.79 -11.46
CA THR A 143 -5.27 -1.86 -11.83
C THR A 143 -5.30 -0.68 -10.84
N PRO A 144 -5.11 0.56 -11.32
CA PRO A 144 -5.46 1.74 -10.54
C PRO A 144 -6.96 1.68 -10.20
N ILE A 145 -7.33 2.14 -9.00
CA ILE A 145 -8.73 2.25 -8.53
C ILE A 145 -9.39 3.54 -9.01
#